data_AF-A0A7D8Z5K7-F1
#
_entry.id   AF-A0A7D8Z5K7-F1
#
_cell.length_a   1.000
_cell.length_b   1.000
_cell.length_c   1.000
_cell.angle_alpha   90.00
_cell.angle_beta   90.00
_cell.angle_gamma   90.00
#
_symmetry.space_group_name_H-M   'P 1'
#
loop_
_entity.id
_entity.type
_entity.pdbx_description
1 polymer ?
#
loop_
_entity_poly.entity_id
_entity_poly.type
_entity_poly.pdbx_seq_one_letter_code
_entity_poly.pdbx_strand_id
1 'polypeptide(L)'
;MSRKTAAGRTLVHMDPDDIYFTHARIRPVFTGCNKRIEETLEEILSGQTKIEDVPYITVIENFETPAAAPADSDDDDDGERGGGKRKGRGKAAPAAPSAPPAPYYFSLNNRRLYLFKTLKAMGKIDKIAVQVKPALERERTKYTRERCVLRAKIMGAGEKRVGEGEAEEDDAEEED
;
A
#
# COMPACT_ATOMS: atom_id res chain seq x y z
N MET A 1 22.15 -0.02 16.32
CA MET A 1 22.05 -1.50 16.21
C MET A 1 21.80 -1.87 14.76
N SER A 2 22.66 -2.68 14.14
CA SER A 2 22.53 -3.02 12.71
C SER A 2 21.35 -3.96 12.49
N ARG A 3 20.25 -3.42 11.93
CA ARG A 3 19.05 -4.19 11.59
C ARG A 3 19.41 -5.12 10.43
N LYS A 4 19.78 -6.36 10.77
CA LYS A 4 20.12 -7.43 9.81
C LYS A 4 19.05 -7.52 8.73
N THR A 5 19.45 -7.32 7.47
CA THR A 5 18.70 -7.81 6.32
C THR A 5 18.72 -9.33 6.40
N ALA A 6 17.55 -9.98 6.41
CA ALA A 6 17.51 -11.44 6.37
C ALA A 6 18.06 -11.94 5.01
N ALA A 7 18.65 -13.14 5.00
CA ALA A 7 19.30 -13.73 3.83
C ALA A 7 18.42 -13.64 2.57
N GLY A 8 18.99 -13.09 1.49
CA GLY A 8 18.34 -12.96 0.17
C GLY A 8 17.43 -11.73 -0.01
N ARG A 9 17.47 -10.74 0.89
CA ARG A 9 16.71 -9.48 0.74
C ARG A 9 17.64 -8.31 0.46
N THR A 10 17.27 -7.49 -0.51
CA THR A 10 17.99 -6.24 -0.82
C THR A 10 17.31 -5.07 -0.12
N LEU A 11 18.10 -4.16 0.45
CA LEU A 11 17.57 -2.93 1.02
C LEU A 11 17.53 -1.87 -0.10
N VAL A 12 16.33 -1.37 -0.40
CA VAL A 12 16.11 -0.39 -1.47
C VAL A 12 15.35 0.79 -0.91
N HIS A 13 15.69 2.00 -1.35
CA HIS A 13 14.94 3.21 -1.03
C HIS A 13 13.91 3.45 -2.13
N MET A 14 12.64 3.41 -1.76
CA MET A 14 11.54 3.65 -2.71
C MET A 14 10.47 4.53 -2.09
N ASP A 15 9.61 5.05 -2.95
CA ASP A 15 8.46 5.82 -2.54
C ASP A 15 7.41 4.88 -1.92
N PRO A 16 6.92 5.15 -0.69
CA PRO A 16 5.86 4.34 -0.10
C PRO A 16 4.57 4.33 -0.94
N ASP A 17 4.30 5.35 -1.75
CA ASP A 17 3.10 5.41 -2.59
C ASP A 17 3.14 4.43 -3.76
N ASP A 18 4.32 4.02 -4.22
CA ASP A 18 4.49 3.01 -5.28
C ASP A 18 4.25 1.58 -4.77
N ILE A 19 4.13 1.40 -3.46
CA ILE A 19 3.95 0.09 -2.84
C ILE A 19 2.45 -0.20 -2.62
N TYR A 20 2.00 -1.35 -3.10
CA TYR A 20 0.65 -1.84 -2.91
C TYR A 20 0.46 -2.50 -1.55
N PHE A 21 -0.67 -2.22 -0.92
CA PHE A 21 -1.18 -2.99 0.21
C PHE A 21 -1.76 -4.30 -0.29
N THR A 22 -1.37 -5.40 0.36
CA THR A 22 -1.95 -6.73 0.07
C THR A 22 -3.36 -6.88 0.60
N HIS A 23 -3.82 -5.97 1.47
CA HIS A 23 -5.17 -5.92 2.02
C HIS A 23 -5.71 -4.49 2.02
N ALA A 24 -6.97 -4.31 1.60
CA ALA A 24 -7.63 -3.00 1.60
C ALA A 24 -8.02 -2.50 2.99
N ARG A 25 -8.10 -3.40 3.97
CA ARG A 25 -8.45 -3.09 5.36
C ARG A 25 -7.29 -3.44 6.27
N ILE A 26 -6.90 -2.49 7.11
CA ILE A 26 -5.75 -2.60 8.01
C ILE A 26 -6.25 -2.50 9.45
N ARG A 27 -5.80 -3.39 10.32
CA ARG A 27 -6.12 -3.31 11.75
C ARG A 27 -5.35 -2.15 12.39
N PRO A 28 -5.94 -1.40 13.32
CA PRO A 28 -5.33 -0.21 13.92
C PRO A 28 -4.18 -0.52 14.87
N VAL A 29 -3.97 -1.78 15.25
CA VAL A 29 -2.96 -2.21 16.24
C VAL A 29 -1.85 -3.04 15.59
N PHE A 30 -0.61 -2.89 16.05
CA PHE A 30 0.51 -3.74 15.66
C PHE A 30 0.42 -5.12 16.32
N THR A 31 0.74 -6.17 15.57
CA THR A 31 0.78 -7.54 16.14
C THR A 31 2.04 -7.68 16.98
N GLY A 32 1.88 -8.19 18.20
CA GLY A 32 2.98 -8.46 19.13
C GLY A 32 3.08 -7.45 20.27
N CYS A 33 2.90 -6.16 19.99
CA CYS A 33 2.95 -5.10 21.01
C CYS A 33 1.59 -4.46 21.33
N ASN A 34 0.52 -4.78 20.59
CA ASN A 34 -0.84 -4.21 20.71
C ASN A 34 -0.94 -2.67 20.63
N LYS A 35 0.18 -1.97 20.45
CA LYS A 35 0.27 -0.53 20.25
C LYS A 35 -0.50 -0.10 19.00
N ARG A 36 -1.21 1.02 19.07
CA ARG A 36 -1.95 1.57 17.93
C ARG A 36 -0.99 2.25 16.95
N ILE A 37 -1.37 2.22 15.68
CA ILE A 37 -0.67 2.91 14.60
C ILE A 37 -0.71 4.43 14.85
N GLU A 38 -1.86 4.94 15.29
CA GLU A 38 -2.04 6.36 15.62
C GLU A 38 -1.11 6.82 16.75
N GLU A 39 -1.04 6.08 17.86
CA GLU A 39 -0.11 6.39 18.97
C GLU A 39 1.33 6.45 18.47
N THR A 40 1.73 5.49 17.62
CA THR A 40 3.10 5.48 17.06
C THR A 40 3.32 6.66 16.09
N LEU A 41 2.30 7.08 15.35
CA LEU A 41 2.36 8.28 14.51
C LEU A 41 2.54 9.53 15.37
N GLU A 42 1.74 9.68 16.44
CA GLU A 42 1.82 10.81 17.37
C GLU A 42 3.19 10.88 18.05
N GLU A 43 3.75 9.75 18.49
CA GLU A 43 5.11 9.69 19.04
C GLU A 43 6.21 10.11 18.05
N ILE A 44 6.03 9.77 16.77
CA ILE A 44 6.96 10.19 15.73
C ILE A 44 6.83 11.69 15.47
N LEU A 45 5.61 12.21 15.49
CA LEU A 45 5.33 13.63 15.29
C LEU A 45 5.81 14.48 16.48
N SER A 46 5.67 13.99 17.71
CA SER A 46 6.15 14.63 18.94
C SER A 46 7.67 14.47 19.13
N GLY A 47 8.32 13.64 18.32
CA GLY A 47 9.76 13.39 18.38
C GLY A 47 10.21 12.40 19.47
N GLN A 48 9.27 11.75 20.15
CA GLN A 48 9.55 10.68 21.12
C GLN A 48 10.18 9.46 20.45
N THR A 49 9.76 9.15 19.21
CA THR A 49 10.27 8.03 18.43
C THR A 49 10.82 8.53 17.09
N LYS A 50 11.99 8.02 16.65
CA LYS A 50 12.51 8.37 15.32
C LYS A 50 11.92 7.43 14.27
N ILE A 51 11.73 7.94 13.06
CA ILE A 51 11.32 7.13 11.90
C ILE A 51 12.30 5.98 11.66
N GLU A 52 13.58 6.22 11.92
CA GLU A 52 14.63 5.22 11.82
C GLU A 52 14.48 4.09 12.84
N ASP A 53 13.78 4.28 13.96
CA ASP A 53 13.54 3.20 14.92
C ASP A 53 12.45 2.24 14.45
N VAL A 54 11.56 2.68 13.55
CA VAL A 54 10.49 1.86 12.99
C VAL A 54 11.10 0.75 12.11
N PRO A 55 10.83 -0.54 12.38
CA PRO A 55 11.39 -1.64 11.61
C PRO A 55 11.05 -1.56 10.11
N TYR A 56 12.00 -1.93 9.26
CA TYR A 56 11.81 -1.96 7.81
C TYR A 56 10.64 -2.87 7.41
N ILE A 57 9.94 -2.47 6.36
CA ILE A 57 8.93 -3.32 5.72
C ILE A 57 9.58 -4.25 4.70
N THR A 58 9.04 -5.46 4.59
CA THR A 58 9.37 -6.35 3.48
C THR A 58 8.35 -6.17 2.37
N VAL A 59 8.84 -5.94 1.15
CA VAL A 59 8.05 -5.87 -0.08
C VAL A 59 8.39 -7.04 -0.99
N ILE A 60 7.37 -7.57 -1.65
CA ILE A 60 7.51 -8.59 -2.68
C ILE A 60 7.56 -7.89 -4.03
N GLU A 61 8.61 -8.17 -4.78
CA GLU A 61 8.76 -7.74 -6.17
C GLU A 61 8.12 -8.77 -7.10
N ASN A 62 7.08 -8.38 -7.82
CA ASN A 62 6.38 -9.23 -8.76
C ASN A 62 6.27 -8.56 -10.14
N PHE A 63 6.56 -9.32 -11.19
CA PHE A 63 6.47 -8.87 -12.57
C PHE A 63 5.15 -9.36 -13.13
N GLU A 64 4.11 -8.53 -13.01
CA GLU A 64 2.85 -8.83 -13.69
C GLU A 64 3.10 -8.64 -15.19
N THR A 65 3.23 -9.76 -15.91
CA THR A 65 3.16 -9.70 -17.37
C THR A 65 1.73 -9.30 -17.68
N PRO A 66 1.47 -8.22 -18.43
CA PRO A 66 0.10 -7.89 -18.80
C PRO A 66 -0.48 -9.14 -19.45
N ALA A 67 -1.47 -9.75 -18.80
CA ALA A 67 -2.25 -10.81 -19.42
C ALA A 67 -2.77 -10.17 -20.71
N ALA A 68 -2.31 -10.70 -21.85
CA ALA A 68 -2.81 -10.31 -23.15
C ALA A 68 -4.33 -10.24 -23.01
N ALA A 69 -4.90 -9.07 -23.32
CA ALA A 69 -6.33 -8.83 -23.23
C ALA A 69 -7.06 -10.05 -23.79
N PRO A 70 -8.14 -10.55 -23.14
CA PRO A 70 -8.87 -11.69 -23.65
C PRO A 70 -9.16 -11.38 -25.12
N ALA A 71 -8.64 -12.23 -26.01
CA ALA A 71 -9.06 -12.22 -27.39
C ALA A 71 -10.56 -12.46 -27.32
N ASP A 72 -11.35 -11.43 -27.62
CA ASP A 72 -12.76 -11.58 -27.94
C ASP A 72 -12.84 -12.67 -29.01
N SER A 73 -13.15 -13.90 -28.58
CA SER A 73 -13.69 -14.91 -29.46
C SER A 73 -15.15 -14.51 -29.65
N ASP A 74 -15.38 -13.54 -30.55
CA ASP A 74 -16.64 -13.42 -31.27
C ASP A 74 -16.77 -14.70 -32.12
N ASP A 75 -17.24 -15.77 -31.50
CA ASP A 75 -17.76 -16.97 -32.18
C ASP A 75 -19.29 -16.86 -32.15
N ASP A 76 -19.81 -15.89 -32.91
CA ASP A 76 -21.21 -15.87 -33.34
C ASP A 76 -21.23 -16.37 -34.79
N ASP A 77 -21.29 -17.69 -34.92
CA ASP A 77 -21.49 -18.40 -36.19
C ASP A 77 -22.99 -18.60 -36.48
N ASP A 78 -23.36 -18.12 -37.66
CA ASP A 78 -24.49 -18.50 -38.53
C ASP A 78 -25.91 -17.91 -38.29
N GLY A 79 -26.40 -17.11 -39.27
CA GLY A 79 -27.85 -16.81 -39.35
C GLY A 79 -28.44 -15.62 -40.14
N GLU A 80 -27.86 -15.18 -41.27
CA GLU A 80 -28.55 -14.61 -42.46
C GLU A 80 -29.39 -13.27 -42.44
N ARG A 81 -29.09 -12.43 -43.46
CA ARG A 81 -29.90 -11.39 -44.16
C ARG A 81 -30.08 -9.97 -43.57
N GLY A 82 -29.52 -8.97 -44.29
CA GLY A 82 -30.13 -7.64 -44.43
C GLY A 82 -29.15 -6.47 -44.43
N GLY A 83 -29.05 -5.73 -45.54
CA GLY A 83 -28.06 -4.69 -45.78
C GLY A 83 -28.16 -3.44 -44.89
N GLY A 84 -26.99 -2.84 -44.61
CA GLY A 84 -26.88 -1.58 -43.90
C GLY A 84 -25.46 -1.00 -43.95
N LYS A 85 -25.21 -0.15 -44.94
CA LYS A 85 -23.96 0.59 -45.16
C LYS A 85 -23.66 1.52 -43.97
N ARG A 86 -22.62 1.22 -43.17
CA ARG A 86 -22.01 2.19 -42.24
C ARG A 86 -20.48 2.24 -42.45
N LYS A 87 -20.04 3.40 -42.94
CA LYS A 87 -18.66 3.77 -43.23
C LYS A 87 -17.85 3.95 -41.94
N GLY A 88 -16.78 3.17 -41.82
CA GLY A 88 -15.45 3.59 -41.33
C GLY A 88 -15.35 4.18 -39.92
N ARG A 89 -15.15 3.33 -38.91
CA ARG A 89 -14.35 3.70 -37.74
C ARG A 89 -12.94 3.13 -37.94
N GLY A 90 -11.96 4.02 -38.06
CA GLY A 90 -10.57 3.66 -38.36
C GLY A 90 -10.05 2.57 -37.43
N LYS A 91 -9.35 1.60 -38.00
CA LYS A 91 -8.48 0.68 -37.28
C LYS A 91 -7.44 1.52 -36.52
N ALA A 92 -7.67 1.76 -35.24
CA ALA A 92 -6.58 2.14 -34.35
C ALA A 92 -5.65 0.92 -34.28
N ALA A 93 -4.42 1.08 -34.75
CA ALA A 93 -3.38 0.08 -34.67
C ALA A 93 -3.27 -0.42 -33.22
N PRO A 94 -3.06 -1.73 -32.97
CA PRO A 94 -2.68 -2.18 -31.65
C PRO A 94 -1.31 -1.57 -31.35
N ALA A 95 -1.29 -0.58 -30.47
CA ALA A 95 -0.07 -0.03 -29.92
C ALA A 95 0.74 -1.18 -29.33
N ALA A 96 1.96 -1.35 -29.85
CA ALA A 96 2.94 -2.26 -29.29
C ALA A 96 3.06 -2.05 -27.77
N PRO A 97 3.11 -3.10 -26.95
CA PRO A 97 3.63 -2.92 -25.60
C PRO A 97 5.15 -2.82 -25.71
N SER A 98 5.59 -1.60 -25.98
CA SER A 98 6.92 -1.09 -25.69
C SER A 98 7.15 -1.12 -24.18
N ALA A 99 8.38 -1.51 -23.80
CA ALA A 99 8.97 -1.55 -22.47
C ALA A 99 8.80 -2.88 -21.69
N PRO A 100 9.89 -3.40 -21.10
CA PRO A 100 9.80 -4.53 -20.18
C PRO A 100 8.83 -4.19 -19.04
N PRO A 101 8.01 -5.15 -18.58
CA PRO A 101 7.03 -4.89 -17.54
C PRO A 101 7.75 -4.40 -16.28
N ALA A 102 7.42 -3.19 -15.83
CA ALA A 102 7.93 -2.66 -14.59
C ALA A 102 7.51 -3.58 -13.43
N PRO A 103 8.42 -3.86 -12.47
CA PRO A 103 8.05 -4.63 -11.29
C PRO A 103 7.02 -3.88 -10.45
N TYR A 104 6.03 -4.61 -9.94
CA TYR A 104 5.10 -4.13 -8.92
C TYR A 104 5.56 -4.59 -7.54
N TYR A 105 5.46 -3.69 -6.56
CA TYR A 105 5.88 -3.95 -5.18
C TYR A 105 4.68 -4.12 -4.26
N PHE A 106 4.64 -5.25 -3.54
CA PHE A 106 3.54 -5.60 -2.64
C PHE A 106 4.02 -5.75 -1.20
N SER A 107 3.42 -5.02 -0.26
CA SER A 107 3.84 -5.05 1.14
C SER A 107 3.32 -6.26 1.90
N LEU A 108 4.22 -6.93 2.62
CA LEU A 108 3.87 -7.94 3.63
C LEU A 108 3.53 -7.32 4.99
N ASN A 109 3.82 -6.03 5.17
CA ASN A 109 3.70 -5.31 6.44
C ASN A 109 2.77 -4.11 6.28
N ASN A 110 1.51 -4.36 5.90
CA ASN A 110 0.53 -3.31 5.57
C ASN A 110 0.38 -2.23 6.67
N ARG A 111 0.45 -2.61 7.95
CA ARG A 111 0.33 -1.65 9.08
C ARG A 111 1.45 -0.62 9.11
N ARG A 112 2.68 -1.04 8.87
CA ARG A 112 3.85 -0.15 8.80
C ARG A 112 3.84 0.68 7.51
N LEU A 113 3.43 0.08 6.39
CA LEU A 113 3.26 0.82 5.14
C LEU A 113 2.24 1.96 5.30
N TYR A 114 1.13 1.72 6.01
CA TYR A 114 0.14 2.76 6.28
C TYR A 114 0.75 3.93 7.08
N LEU A 115 1.52 3.60 8.13
CA LEU A 115 2.25 4.60 8.92
C LEU A 115 3.17 5.44 8.03
N PHE A 116 3.97 4.80 7.17
CA PHE A 116 4.87 5.51 6.26
C PHE A 116 4.13 6.37 5.22
N LYS A 117 3.06 5.86 4.59
CA LYS A 117 2.24 6.66 3.66
C LYS A 117 1.61 7.87 4.37
N THR A 118 1.19 7.71 5.62
CA THR A 118 0.62 8.80 6.42
C THR A 118 1.68 9.86 6.72
N LEU A 119 2.87 9.45 7.15
CA LEU A 119 4.00 10.37 7.37
C LEU A 119 4.41 11.10 6.08
N LYS A 120 4.37 10.41 4.93
CA LYS A 120 4.62 11.03 3.64
C LYS A 120 3.55 12.06 3.26
N ALA A 121 2.27 11.73 3.46
CA ALA A 121 1.18 12.66 3.23
C ALA A 121 1.27 13.92 4.11
N MET A 122 1.88 13.78 5.30
CA MET A 122 2.21 14.90 6.20
C MET A 122 3.51 15.63 5.84
N GLY A 123 4.23 15.22 4.78
CA GLY A 123 5.49 15.81 4.35
C GLY A 123 6.68 15.54 5.29
N LYS A 124 6.59 14.51 6.14
CA LYS A 124 7.66 14.15 7.09
C LYS A 124 8.73 13.24 6.47
N ILE A 125 8.36 12.48 5.43
CA ILE A 125 9.25 11.58 4.71
C ILE A 125 8.95 11.61 3.22
N ASP A 126 9.98 11.47 2.39
CA ASP A 126 9.82 11.31 0.94
C ASP A 126 10.01 9.85 0.51
N LYS A 127 11.03 9.19 1.06
CA LYS A 127 11.44 7.83 0.71
C LYS A 127 11.59 6.97 1.96
N ILE A 128 11.31 5.68 1.81
CA ILE A 128 11.51 4.70 2.87
C ILE A 128 12.46 3.60 2.45
N ALA A 129 13.27 3.12 3.40
CA ALA A 129 14.11 1.96 3.23
C ALA A 129 13.26 0.68 3.40
N VAL A 130 13.19 -0.13 2.37
CA VAL A 130 12.40 -1.38 2.36
C VAL A 130 13.27 -2.57 1.98
N GLN A 131 12.91 -3.73 2.53
CA GLN A 131 13.53 -5.01 2.18
C GLN A 131 12.77 -5.62 1.00
N VAL A 132 13.38 -5.60 -0.18
CA VAL A 132 12.82 -6.23 -1.38
C VAL A 132 13.13 -7.73 -1.34
N LYS A 133 12.11 -8.53 -1.65
CA LYS A 133 12.17 -9.98 -1.78
C LYS A 133 11.59 -10.36 -3.15
N PRO A 134 12.25 -11.22 -3.94
CA PRO A 134 11.67 -11.72 -5.18
C PRO A 134 10.40 -12.54 -4.91
N ALA A 135 9.37 -12.37 -5.73
CA ALA A 135 8.12 -13.13 -5.61
C ALA A 135 8.35 -14.62 -5.87
N LEU A 136 7.96 -15.44 -4.88
CA LEU A 136 7.79 -16.89 -5.05
C LEU A 136 6.62 -17.18 -5.99
N GLU A 137 6.64 -18.32 -6.67
CA GLU A 137 5.60 -18.72 -7.63
C GLU A 137 4.17 -18.60 -7.06
N ARG A 138 3.94 -19.09 -5.85
CA ARG A 138 2.66 -18.96 -5.12
C ARG A 138 2.25 -17.51 -4.81
N GLU A 139 3.23 -16.62 -4.61
CA GLU A 139 3.02 -15.21 -4.27
C GLU A 139 2.67 -14.42 -5.53
N ARG A 140 3.21 -14.80 -6.70
CA ARG A 140 2.92 -14.17 -7.99
C ARG A 140 1.44 -14.24 -8.37
N THR A 141 0.81 -15.39 -8.17
CA THR A 141 -0.63 -15.59 -8.46
C THR A 141 -1.54 -14.96 -7.41
N LYS A 142 -1.04 -14.78 -6.17
CA LYS A 142 -1.83 -14.24 -5.07
C LYS A 142 -1.86 -12.72 -5.05
N TYR A 143 -0.71 -12.09 -5.30
CA TYR A 143 -0.51 -10.65 -5.20
C TYR A 143 -0.44 -10.04 -6.61
N THR A 144 -1.61 -9.61 -7.08
CA THR A 144 -1.80 -8.94 -8.37
C THR A 144 -2.38 -7.54 -8.17
N ARG A 145 -2.25 -6.67 -9.18
CA ARG A 145 -2.86 -5.33 -9.17
C ARG A 145 -4.37 -5.33 -8.95
N GLU A 146 -5.05 -6.41 -9.34
CA GLU A 146 -6.51 -6.55 -9.21
C GLU A 146 -6.93 -6.84 -7.77
N ARG A 147 -6.09 -7.53 -7.00
CA ARG A 147 -6.38 -7.95 -5.63
C ARG A 147 -5.81 -6.99 -4.58
N CYS A 148 -4.75 -6.29 -4.93
CA CYS A 148 -4.04 -5.38 -4.03
C CYS A 148 -4.44 -3.93 -4.29
N VAL A 149 -4.26 -3.05 -3.31
CA VAL A 149 -4.69 -1.65 -3.41
C VAL A 149 -3.58 -0.69 -3.04
N LEU A 150 -3.53 0.47 -3.68
CA LEU A 150 -2.57 1.53 -3.33
C LEU A 150 -2.99 2.30 -2.07
N ARG A 151 -4.29 2.34 -1.77
CA ARG A 151 -4.87 3.06 -0.62
C ARG A 151 -5.69 2.07 0.21
N ALA A 152 -5.27 1.85 1.44
CA ALA A 152 -5.99 1.02 2.40
C ALA A 152 -6.63 1.89 3.49
N LYS A 153 -7.68 1.39 4.13
CA LYS A 153 -8.38 2.07 5.23
C LYS A 153 -8.13 1.34 6.55
N ILE A 154 -7.96 2.09 7.64
CA ILE A 154 -7.93 1.53 8.99
C ILE A 154 -9.33 1.05 9.36
N MET A 155 -9.43 -0.18 9.88
CA MET A 155 -10.66 -0.70 10.44
C MET A 155 -10.97 -0.02 11.77
N GLY A 156 -12.22 0.42 11.97
CA GLY A 156 -12.64 1.04 13.22
C GLY A 156 -12.29 2.52 13.35
N ALA A 157 -11.79 3.18 12.29
CA ALA A 157 -11.54 4.63 12.26
C ALA A 157 -12.81 5.51 12.33
N GLY A 158 -13.94 4.94 12.77
CA GLY A 158 -15.21 5.61 13.00
C GLY A 158 -15.67 5.60 14.46
N GLU A 159 -14.92 5.01 15.38
CA GLU A 159 -15.27 5.04 16.80
C GLU A 159 -14.60 6.25 17.46
N LYS A 160 -15.40 7.31 17.62
CA LYS A 160 -15.11 8.61 18.25
C LYS A 160 -14.03 8.57 19.35
N ARG A 161 -13.00 9.43 19.25
CA ARG A 161 -12.35 10.01 20.44
C ARG A 161 -13.38 10.93 21.11
N VAL A 162 -13.97 10.49 22.22
CA VAL A 162 -14.54 11.39 23.23
C VAL A 162 -13.76 11.10 24.49
N GLY A 163 -12.92 12.06 24.89
CA GLY A 163 -12.05 11.95 26.06
C GLY A 163 -10.91 12.97 26.04
N GLU A 164 -11.19 14.19 25.58
CA GLU A 164 -10.46 15.39 25.98
C GLU A 164 -11.36 16.13 26.98
N GLY A 165 -10.71 16.77 27.95
CA GLY A 165 -11.25 17.25 29.22
C GLY A 165 -10.15 17.02 30.26
N GLU A 166 -8.94 17.50 29.98
CA GLU A 166 -8.47 18.84 30.37
C GLU A 166 -8.31 18.94 31.88
N ALA A 167 -7.05 19.04 32.28
CA ALA A 167 -6.62 19.45 33.60
C ALA A 167 -7.01 20.90 33.83
N GLU A 168 -7.63 21.19 34.98
CA GLU A 168 -7.42 22.47 35.66
C GLU A 168 -6.73 22.18 36.98
N GLU A 169 -5.48 22.65 37.05
CA GLU A 169 -4.82 23.06 38.28
C GLU A 169 -5.51 24.35 38.74
N ASP A 170 -6.08 24.34 39.94
CA ASP A 170 -6.43 25.53 40.72
C ASP A 170 -6.00 25.14 42.15
N ASP A 171 -4.76 25.42 42.51
CA ASP A 171 -4.29 26.63 43.20
C ASP A 171 -4.81 26.73 44.64
N ALA A 172 -3.97 27.33 45.49
CA ALA A 172 -3.94 27.19 46.93
C ALA A 172 -5.21 27.72 47.64
N GLU A 173 -5.44 27.32 48.89
CA GLU A 173 -5.15 28.19 50.05
C GLU A 173 -5.10 27.36 51.35
N GLU A 174 -4.04 27.65 52.09
CA GLU A 174 -3.78 27.35 53.49
C GLU A 174 -4.48 28.43 54.31
N GLU A 175 -5.32 28.09 55.30
CA GLU A 175 -5.57 28.97 56.45
C GLU A 175 -6.22 28.21 57.63
N ASP A 176 -5.52 28.28 58.77
CA ASP A 176 -5.85 28.06 60.20
C ASP A 176 -6.84 26.95 60.66
#